data_AF-A0A7W1DXM0-F1
#
_entry.id   AF-A0A7W1DXM0-F1
#
_cell.length_a   1.000
_cell.length_b   1.000
_cell.length_c   1.000
_cell.angle_alpha   90.00
_cell.angle_beta   90.00
_cell.angle_gamma   90.00
#
_symmetry.space_group_name_H-M   'P 1'
#
loop_
_entity.id
_entity.type
_entity.pdbx_description
1 polymer ?
#
loop_
_entity_poly.entity_id
_entity_poly.type
_entity_poly.pdbx_seq_one_letter_code
_entity_poly.pdbx_strand_id
1 'polypeptide(L)'
;GVVVGRGRHLSPYFALVSLATLILAQRESSWFHRLLYWLLPQFEELHQHWPERDMVIFYLGPAMLAGIAVNALPDLLRLRRLFVAATLIVALAAVVVASRYGPIASNSLLFVFLVTGILLILSHLSLKMTWAVGLFLGLLVTIDLLNAGRFNMAHGLYGGFHKSAEVFPYRESAAAAWLRERSSESAAPMRYFGYDPGIHQGRTTPMLYRYSFADPRAVAIMVNNRATALGLQDIQGYNPIQPQRYVDFMAALNGFFQEYHEANVYARGLRSPLLPLLNARSIVVPATILPERADLMKLAERYPTVYADASVRILDNTDALPRAWLVRDVRQVAAGEALTQIATGSLDPRQVALVEGSPPALSPGSAAERDEVEIVDWEPDQVQIRVAATSPALLVVSESADPNWRASIDGQPAAILTANHIQRAVALPAGEHVVEMRYDSPSLRWGSFLSALSFMLCGIGWFATLYRRWSSPRRTRPL
;
A
#
# COMPACT_ATOMS: atom_id res chain seq x y z
N GLY A 1 28.89 -23.04 14.03
CA GLY A 1 28.20 -23.20 12.75
C GLY A 1 26.75 -22.86 12.96
N VAL A 2 26.23 -21.90 12.21
CA VAL A 2 24.80 -21.55 12.25
C VAL A 2 24.02 -22.80 11.85
N VAL A 3 23.08 -23.18 12.72
CA VAL A 3 22.25 -24.37 12.59
C VAL A 3 21.20 -24.09 11.52
N VAL A 4 21.54 -24.31 10.25
CA VAL A 4 20.52 -24.64 9.25
C VAL A 4 20.51 -26.17 9.17
N GLY A 5 19.38 -26.75 9.56
CA GLY A 5 19.25 -28.08 10.14
C GLY A 5 20.01 -29.24 9.48
N ARG A 6 20.56 -30.12 10.33
CA ARG A 6 20.91 -31.51 10.00
C ARG A 6 19.65 -32.38 9.77
N GLY A 7 18.66 -31.87 9.05
CA GLY A 7 17.41 -32.58 8.79
C GLY A 7 17.46 -33.25 7.43
N ARG A 8 17.45 -34.59 7.38
CA ARG A 8 17.24 -35.38 6.14
C ARG A 8 15.98 -34.97 5.33
N HIS A 9 15.11 -34.15 5.93
CA HIS A 9 13.83 -33.72 5.40
C HIS A 9 13.85 -32.33 4.73
N LEU A 10 14.92 -31.54 4.85
CA LEU A 10 14.97 -30.19 4.27
C LEU A 10 15.11 -30.22 2.74
N SER A 11 15.99 -31.07 2.21
CA SER A 11 16.15 -31.21 0.75
C SER A 11 14.87 -31.65 0.04
N PRO A 12 14.16 -32.72 0.45
CA PRO A 12 12.90 -33.09 -0.19
C PRO A 12 11.83 -32.03 -0.02
N TYR A 13 11.77 -31.33 1.12
CA TYR A 13 10.84 -30.23 1.33
C TYR A 13 11.04 -29.11 0.31
N PHE A 14 12.26 -28.55 0.21
CA PHE A 14 12.51 -27.44 -0.71
C PHE A 14 12.43 -27.86 -2.19
N ALA A 15 12.73 -29.11 -2.52
CA ALA A 15 12.51 -29.66 -3.86
C ALA A 15 11.02 -29.75 -4.20
N LEU A 16 10.18 -30.22 -3.27
CA LEU A 16 8.73 -30.28 -3.43
C LEU A 16 8.13 -28.89 -3.53
N VAL A 17 8.56 -27.93 -2.70
CA VAL A 17 8.12 -26.53 -2.79
C VAL A 17 8.47 -25.97 -4.16
N SER A 18 9.72 -26.11 -4.63
CA SER A 18 10.14 -25.63 -5.95
C SER A 18 9.29 -26.21 -7.09
N LEU A 19 9.03 -27.53 -7.04
CA LEU A 19 8.23 -28.22 -8.05
C LEU A 19 6.76 -27.77 -8.01
N ALA A 20 6.16 -27.70 -6.82
CA ALA A 20 4.80 -27.22 -6.64
C ALA A 20 4.65 -25.79 -7.15
N THR A 21 5.60 -24.91 -6.86
CA THR A 21 5.59 -23.53 -7.35
C THR A 21 5.73 -23.45 -8.88
N LEU A 22 6.57 -24.28 -9.51
CA LEU A 22 6.63 -24.35 -10.97
C LEU A 22 5.32 -24.84 -11.61
N ILE A 23 4.61 -25.75 -10.96
CA ILE A 23 3.29 -26.23 -11.41
C ILE A 23 2.24 -25.12 -11.27
N LEU A 24 2.33 -24.31 -10.21
CA LEU A 24 1.45 -23.15 -10.00
C LEU A 24 1.76 -21.99 -10.95
N ALA A 25 3.04 -21.79 -11.28
CA ALA A 25 3.50 -20.78 -12.24
C ALA A 25 3.30 -21.17 -13.72
N GLN A 26 2.55 -22.23 -14.04
CA GLN A 26 2.16 -22.49 -15.43
C GLN A 26 1.19 -21.43 -15.92
N ARG A 27 1.15 -21.14 -17.22
CA ARG A 27 0.22 -20.12 -17.79
C ARG A 27 -1.26 -20.51 -17.70
N GLU A 28 -1.52 -21.80 -17.55
CA GLU A 28 -2.87 -22.35 -17.47
C GLU A 28 -3.08 -23.01 -16.12
N SER A 29 -4.31 -22.92 -15.61
CA SER A 29 -4.67 -23.56 -14.35
C SER A 29 -4.58 -25.09 -14.46
N SER A 30 -3.59 -25.67 -13.79
CA SER A 30 -3.43 -27.12 -13.67
C SER A 30 -4.42 -27.75 -12.68
N TRP A 31 -4.46 -29.09 -12.61
CA TRP A 31 -5.27 -29.81 -11.62
C TRP A 31 -4.90 -29.45 -10.17
N PHE A 32 -3.65 -29.04 -9.94
CA PHE A 32 -3.16 -28.66 -8.62
C PHE A 32 -3.76 -27.34 -8.14
N HIS A 33 -4.01 -26.37 -9.05
CA HIS A 33 -4.75 -25.14 -8.71
C HIS A 33 -6.15 -25.46 -8.21
N ARG A 34 -6.89 -26.30 -8.95
CA ARG A 34 -8.24 -26.71 -8.56
C ARG A 34 -8.27 -27.40 -7.21
N LEU A 35 -7.26 -28.22 -6.91
CA LEU A 35 -7.12 -28.85 -5.60
C LEU A 35 -6.90 -27.80 -4.51
N LEU A 36 -6.06 -26.79 -4.73
CA LEU A 36 -5.84 -25.72 -3.74
C LEU A 36 -7.07 -24.83 -3.56
N TYR A 37 -7.76 -24.45 -4.63
CA TYR A 37 -9.01 -23.68 -4.55
C TYR A 37 -10.10 -24.45 -3.79
N TRP A 38 -10.12 -25.78 -3.92
CA TRP A 38 -11.03 -26.63 -3.16
C TRP A 38 -10.62 -26.81 -1.69
N LEU A 39 -9.33 -26.97 -1.40
CA LEU A 39 -8.81 -27.18 -0.04
C LEU A 39 -8.79 -25.89 0.81
N LEU A 40 -8.52 -24.74 0.18
CA LEU A 40 -8.30 -23.46 0.85
C LEU A 40 -9.41 -22.48 0.45
N PRO A 41 -10.41 -22.25 1.31
CA PRO A 41 -11.46 -21.27 1.06
C PRO A 41 -10.86 -19.89 0.76
N GLN A 42 -11.44 -19.16 -0.19
CA GLN A 42 -11.00 -17.82 -0.64
C GLN A 42 -9.60 -17.76 -1.29
N PHE A 43 -8.90 -18.89 -1.44
CA PHE A 43 -7.58 -18.89 -2.06
C PHE A 43 -7.63 -18.44 -3.52
N GLU A 44 -8.68 -18.81 -4.27
CA GLU A 44 -8.87 -18.33 -5.65
C GLU A 44 -9.13 -16.82 -5.73
N GLU A 45 -9.88 -16.27 -4.78
CA GLU A 45 -10.18 -14.83 -4.72
C GLU A 45 -8.92 -14.02 -4.36
N LEU A 46 -8.13 -14.50 -3.41
CA LEU A 46 -6.86 -13.88 -3.00
C LEU A 46 -5.75 -14.09 -4.04
N HIS A 47 -5.77 -15.22 -4.73
CA HIS A 47 -4.73 -15.68 -5.64
C HIS A 47 -5.34 -16.00 -7.01
N GLN A 48 -5.90 -14.98 -7.65
CA GLN A 48 -6.20 -15.05 -9.08
C GLN A 48 -4.94 -15.55 -9.80
N HIS A 49 -5.13 -16.52 -10.71
CA HIS A 49 -4.02 -17.22 -11.36
C HIS A 49 -3.12 -16.26 -12.16
N TRP A 50 -2.05 -15.81 -11.51
CA TRP A 50 -1.06 -14.86 -12.03
C TRP A 50 0.31 -15.52 -11.86
N PRO A 51 0.78 -16.26 -12.87
CA PRO A 51 1.99 -17.10 -12.80
C PRO A 51 3.22 -16.39 -12.24
N GLU A 52 3.33 -15.08 -12.47
CA GLU A 52 4.44 -14.24 -12.01
C GLU A 52 4.52 -14.16 -10.48
N ARG A 53 3.38 -14.20 -9.77
CA ARG A 53 3.34 -14.14 -8.29
C ARG A 53 3.90 -15.42 -7.67
N ASP A 54 3.55 -16.56 -8.25
CA ASP A 54 4.05 -17.86 -7.80
C ASP A 54 5.56 -17.97 -8.00
N MET A 55 6.08 -17.44 -9.11
CA MET A 55 7.52 -17.43 -9.37
C MET A 55 8.36 -16.73 -8.29
N VAL A 56 7.80 -15.82 -7.49
CA VAL A 56 8.52 -15.22 -6.36
C VAL A 56 8.92 -16.26 -5.32
N ILE A 57 8.02 -17.20 -5.02
CA ILE A 57 8.26 -18.30 -4.07
C ILE A 57 9.26 -19.30 -4.64
N PHE A 58 9.27 -19.46 -5.97
CA PHE A 58 10.13 -20.44 -6.64
C PHE A 58 11.60 -20.21 -6.27
N TYR A 59 12.07 -18.96 -6.21
CA TYR A 59 13.48 -18.65 -5.93
C TYR A 59 13.97 -19.12 -4.55
N LEU A 60 13.08 -19.25 -3.56
CA LEU A 60 13.46 -19.71 -2.22
C LEU A 60 13.96 -21.15 -2.22
N GLY A 61 13.30 -22.03 -2.97
CA GLY A 61 13.60 -23.45 -3.00
C GLY A 61 15.00 -23.77 -3.55
N PRO A 62 15.35 -23.36 -4.78
CA PRO A 62 16.69 -23.49 -5.34
C PRO A 62 17.77 -22.83 -4.49
N ALA A 63 17.50 -21.66 -3.89
CA ALA A 63 18.46 -21.00 -3.00
C ALA A 63 18.79 -21.86 -1.77
N MET A 64 17.76 -22.42 -1.11
CA MET A 64 17.94 -23.29 0.05
C MET A 64 18.60 -24.62 -0.34
N LEU A 65 18.23 -25.21 -1.48
CA LEU A 65 18.87 -26.41 -2.02
C LEU A 65 20.34 -26.18 -2.37
N ALA A 66 20.69 -25.03 -2.95
CA ALA A 66 22.07 -24.65 -3.20
C ALA A 66 22.87 -24.50 -1.90
N GLY A 67 22.30 -23.86 -0.88
CA GLY A 67 22.90 -23.77 0.45
C GLY A 67 23.15 -25.14 1.09
N ILE A 68 22.17 -26.05 1.00
CA ILE A 68 22.31 -27.43 1.47
C ILE A 68 23.41 -28.17 0.69
N ALA A 69 23.46 -28.02 -0.63
CA ALA A 69 24.47 -28.64 -1.48
C ALA A 69 25.89 -28.14 -1.15
N VAL A 70 26.06 -26.83 -0.93
CA VAL A 70 27.34 -26.24 -0.49
C VAL A 70 27.74 -26.76 0.89
N ASN A 71 26.79 -26.89 1.83
CA ASN A 71 27.06 -27.42 3.17
C ASN A 71 27.41 -28.93 3.15
N ALA A 72 26.86 -29.68 2.20
CA ALA A 72 27.18 -31.10 1.97
C ALA A 72 28.43 -31.33 1.10
N LEU A 73 28.96 -30.27 0.48
CA LEU A 73 30.10 -30.33 -0.44
C LEU A 73 31.34 -31.02 0.16
N PRO A 74 31.72 -30.80 1.45
CA PRO A 74 32.85 -31.50 2.06
C PRO A 74 32.71 -33.03 2.08
N ASP A 75 31.48 -33.53 2.24
CA ASP A 75 31.17 -34.97 2.32
C ASP A 75 30.99 -35.60 0.93
N LEU A 76 30.55 -34.82 -0.06
CA LEU A 76 30.34 -35.24 -1.46
C LEU A 76 31.62 -35.32 -2.31
N LEU A 77 32.75 -34.84 -1.79
CA LEU A 77 34.07 -34.82 -2.46
C LEU A 77 34.64 -36.20 -2.84
N ARG A 78 33.99 -37.31 -2.47
CA ARG A 78 34.39 -38.69 -2.88
C ARG A 78 33.80 -39.14 -4.23
N LEU A 79 32.72 -38.54 -4.74
CA LEU A 79 32.02 -38.94 -6.00
C LEU A 79 32.23 -37.92 -7.14
N ARG A 80 33.48 -37.47 -7.30
CA ARG A 80 33.93 -36.23 -7.96
C ARG A 80 33.52 -35.96 -9.42
N ARG A 81 33.09 -36.93 -10.22
CA ARG A 81 32.89 -36.72 -11.69
C ARG A 81 31.44 -36.85 -12.15
N LEU A 82 30.70 -37.81 -11.60
CA LEU A 82 29.31 -38.08 -11.97
C LEU A 82 28.34 -37.03 -11.40
N PHE A 83 28.55 -36.61 -10.15
CA PHE A 83 27.70 -35.59 -9.52
C PHE A 83 27.83 -34.25 -10.23
N VAL A 84 29.06 -33.88 -10.59
CA VAL A 84 29.38 -32.65 -11.32
C VAL A 84 28.75 -32.63 -12.72
N ALA A 85 28.87 -33.73 -13.46
CA ALA A 85 28.24 -33.88 -14.77
C ALA A 85 26.70 -33.80 -14.66
N ALA A 86 26.11 -34.45 -13.66
CA ALA A 86 24.66 -34.41 -13.44
C ALA A 86 24.18 -33.00 -13.07
N THR A 87 24.88 -32.26 -12.21
CA THR A 87 24.52 -30.87 -11.87
C THR A 87 24.64 -29.94 -13.08
N LEU A 88 25.68 -30.11 -13.92
CA LEU A 88 25.84 -29.35 -15.16
C LEU A 88 24.72 -29.65 -16.17
N ILE A 89 24.28 -30.91 -16.29
CA ILE A 89 23.18 -31.30 -17.17
C ILE A 89 21.85 -30.71 -16.68
N VAL A 90 21.57 -30.78 -15.37
CA VAL A 90 20.35 -30.20 -14.78
C VAL A 90 20.35 -28.67 -14.91
N ALA A 91 21.49 -28.02 -14.69
CA ALA A 91 21.65 -26.59 -14.91
C ALA A 91 21.43 -26.22 -16.40
N LEU A 92 21.99 -27.00 -17.33
CA LEU A 92 21.82 -26.79 -18.78
C LEU A 92 20.35 -26.96 -19.20
N ALA A 93 19.66 -27.97 -18.68
CA ALA A 93 18.24 -28.15 -18.90
C ALA A 93 17.42 -26.97 -18.35
N ALA A 94 17.76 -26.48 -17.15
CA ALA A 94 17.12 -25.31 -16.57
C ALA A 94 17.34 -24.04 -17.42
N VAL A 95 18.52 -23.89 -18.05
CA VAL A 95 18.80 -22.78 -18.98
C VAL A 95 18.01 -22.88 -20.26
N VAL A 96 17.91 -24.05 -20.87
CA VAL A 96 17.12 -24.27 -22.09
C VAL A 96 15.63 -24.01 -21.84
N VAL A 97 15.14 -24.32 -20.64
CA VAL A 97 13.76 -24.04 -20.24
C VAL A 97 13.58 -22.55 -19.97
N ALA A 98 14.44 -21.94 -19.17
CA ALA A 98 14.31 -20.56 -18.75
C ALA A 98 14.61 -19.54 -19.88
N SER A 99 15.46 -19.87 -20.84
CA SER A 99 15.71 -19.05 -22.04
C SER A 99 14.47 -18.89 -22.93
N ARG A 100 13.44 -19.73 -22.74
CA ARG A 100 12.12 -19.58 -23.40
C ARG A 100 11.24 -18.51 -22.74
N TYR A 101 11.61 -18.00 -21.57
CA TYR A 101 10.80 -17.03 -20.80
C TYR A 101 11.38 -15.60 -20.78
N GLY A 102 12.53 -15.34 -21.44
CA GLY A 102 13.04 -13.98 -21.71
C GLY A 102 14.53 -13.75 -21.36
N PRO A 103 15.11 -12.60 -21.77
CA PRO A 103 16.55 -12.32 -21.69
C PRO A 103 17.12 -12.09 -20.28
N ILE A 104 16.27 -11.76 -19.30
CA ILE A 104 16.69 -11.61 -17.89
C ILE A 104 17.07 -12.99 -17.31
N ALA A 105 16.34 -14.04 -17.69
CA ALA A 105 16.61 -15.39 -17.23
C ALA A 105 17.95 -15.92 -17.76
N SER A 106 18.37 -15.56 -18.98
CA SER A 106 19.64 -16.06 -19.55
C SER A 106 20.89 -15.54 -18.85
N ASN A 107 20.89 -14.29 -18.37
CA ASN A 107 22.07 -13.69 -17.72
C ASN A 107 22.32 -14.26 -16.31
N SER A 108 21.28 -14.34 -15.48
CA SER A 108 21.36 -14.92 -14.14
C SER A 108 21.72 -16.41 -14.17
N LEU A 109 21.44 -17.10 -15.28
CA LEU A 109 21.76 -18.52 -15.45
C LEU A 109 23.19 -18.77 -15.96
N LEU A 110 23.68 -17.96 -16.90
CA LEU A 110 25.10 -17.93 -17.28
C LEU A 110 26.00 -17.67 -16.07
N PHE A 111 25.46 -16.90 -15.13
CA PHE A 111 26.07 -16.57 -13.87
C PHE A 111 26.06 -17.73 -12.86
N VAL A 112 24.95 -18.47 -12.72
CA VAL A 112 24.92 -19.75 -11.97
C VAL A 112 25.94 -20.75 -12.52
N PHE A 113 26.14 -20.79 -13.84
CA PHE A 113 27.18 -21.61 -14.47
C PHE A 113 28.59 -21.19 -14.08
N LEU A 114 28.89 -19.89 -14.10
CA LEU A 114 30.20 -19.36 -13.71
C LEU A 114 30.53 -19.71 -12.25
N VAL A 115 29.54 -19.55 -11.35
CA VAL A 115 29.66 -19.92 -9.93
C VAL A 115 29.93 -21.40 -9.76
N THR A 116 29.12 -22.24 -10.41
CA THR A 116 29.24 -23.68 -10.28
C THR A 116 30.61 -24.14 -10.79
N GLY A 117 31.07 -23.61 -11.93
CA GLY A 117 32.41 -23.86 -12.48
C GLY A 117 33.55 -23.42 -11.56
N ILE A 118 33.44 -22.25 -10.93
CA ILE A 118 34.48 -21.75 -10.02
C ILE A 118 34.50 -22.51 -8.69
N LEU A 119 33.34 -22.82 -8.12
CA LEU A 119 33.23 -23.67 -6.92
C LEU A 119 33.84 -25.06 -7.16
N LEU A 120 33.68 -25.61 -8.37
CA LEU A 120 34.32 -26.85 -8.79
C LEU A 120 35.85 -26.74 -8.83
N ILE A 121 36.39 -25.65 -9.38
CA ILE A 121 37.84 -25.38 -9.41
C ILE A 121 38.38 -25.22 -7.98
N LEU A 122 37.72 -24.45 -7.13
CA LEU A 122 38.11 -24.24 -5.73
C LEU A 122 38.03 -25.54 -4.91
N SER A 123 37.08 -26.43 -5.21
CA SER A 123 36.97 -27.77 -4.60
C SER A 123 38.12 -28.71 -5.00
N HIS A 124 38.77 -28.45 -6.15
CA HIS A 124 39.95 -29.18 -6.61
C HIS A 124 41.26 -28.62 -6.03
N LEU A 125 41.31 -27.33 -5.74
CA LEU A 125 42.50 -26.64 -5.23
C LEU A 125 42.76 -26.88 -3.73
N SER A 126 41.94 -27.67 -3.02
CA SER A 126 42.13 -28.02 -1.60
C SER A 126 42.29 -26.82 -0.65
N LEU A 127 41.76 -25.66 -1.04
CA LEU A 127 41.80 -24.45 -0.23
C LEU A 127 40.86 -24.62 0.96
N LYS A 128 41.40 -24.68 2.18
CA LYS A 128 40.66 -24.69 3.47
C LYS A 128 39.93 -23.38 3.77
N MET A 129 39.67 -22.56 2.76
CA MET A 129 39.32 -21.15 2.85
C MET A 129 37.81 -20.97 2.61
N THR A 130 37.00 -21.62 3.43
CA THR A 130 35.53 -21.59 3.34
C THR A 130 34.95 -20.17 3.48
N TRP A 131 35.65 -19.27 4.20
CA TRP A 131 35.29 -17.85 4.27
C TRP A 131 35.49 -17.11 2.93
N ALA A 132 36.50 -17.49 2.14
CA ALA A 132 36.76 -16.88 0.82
C ALA A 132 35.70 -17.30 -0.20
N VAL A 133 35.18 -18.52 -0.09
CA VAL A 133 34.01 -18.97 -0.86
C VAL A 133 32.78 -18.13 -0.53
N GLY A 134 32.53 -17.88 0.76
CA GLY A 134 31.42 -17.02 1.19
C GLY A 134 31.55 -15.57 0.71
N LEU A 135 32.74 -14.97 0.85
CA LEU A 135 33.02 -13.62 0.32
C LEU A 135 32.88 -13.56 -1.20
N PHE A 136 33.39 -14.57 -1.91
CA PHE A 136 33.28 -14.63 -3.36
C PHE A 136 31.83 -14.75 -3.80
N LEU A 137 31.04 -15.64 -3.21
CA LEU A 137 29.60 -15.74 -3.48
C LEU A 137 28.88 -14.42 -3.17
N GLY A 138 29.23 -13.75 -2.07
CA GLY A 138 28.67 -12.44 -1.73
C GLY A 138 29.01 -11.36 -2.76
N LEU A 139 30.29 -11.24 -3.15
CA LEU A 139 30.75 -10.30 -4.18
C LEU A 139 30.06 -10.58 -5.51
N LEU A 140 29.96 -11.86 -5.84
CA LEU A 140 29.37 -12.32 -7.06
C LEU A 140 27.87 -11.95 -7.08
N VAL A 141 27.07 -12.38 -6.10
CA VAL A 141 25.64 -12.00 -5.99
C VAL A 141 25.47 -10.49 -6.06
N THR A 142 26.37 -9.72 -5.44
CA THR A 142 26.38 -8.25 -5.55
C THR A 142 26.56 -7.79 -7.01
N ILE A 143 27.49 -8.36 -7.76
CA ILE A 143 27.70 -8.03 -9.19
C ILE A 143 26.47 -8.38 -10.04
N ASP A 144 25.84 -9.54 -9.84
CA ASP A 144 24.62 -9.91 -10.57
C ASP A 144 23.45 -8.98 -10.23
N LEU A 145 23.22 -8.69 -8.94
CA LEU A 145 22.20 -7.72 -8.54
C LEU A 145 22.48 -6.33 -9.11
N LEU A 146 23.73 -5.88 -9.16
CA LEU A 146 24.11 -4.60 -9.79
C LEU A 146 23.86 -4.61 -11.30
N ASN A 147 24.21 -5.69 -11.99
CA ASN A 147 24.01 -5.80 -13.44
C ASN A 147 22.53 -5.97 -13.81
N ALA A 148 21.81 -6.84 -13.13
CA ALA A 148 20.36 -7.01 -13.28
C ALA A 148 19.63 -5.71 -12.95
N GLY A 149 20.03 -5.03 -11.86
CA GLY A 149 19.51 -3.71 -11.51
C GLY A 149 19.74 -2.68 -12.62
N ARG A 150 20.97 -2.55 -13.12
CA ARG A 150 21.29 -1.64 -14.25
C ARG A 150 20.53 -1.98 -15.52
N PHE A 151 20.44 -3.27 -15.86
CA PHE A 151 19.70 -3.73 -17.04
C PHE A 151 18.21 -3.40 -16.91
N ASN A 152 17.60 -3.71 -15.77
CA ASN A 152 16.19 -3.42 -15.50
C ASN A 152 15.92 -1.90 -15.50
N MET A 153 16.82 -1.07 -14.94
CA MET A 153 16.69 0.38 -15.01
C MET A 153 16.76 0.91 -16.45
N ALA A 154 17.60 0.31 -17.31
CA ALA A 154 17.79 0.74 -18.69
C ALA A 154 16.73 0.20 -19.67
N HIS A 155 16.23 -1.03 -19.44
CA HIS A 155 15.43 -1.79 -20.42
C HIS A 155 14.11 -2.35 -19.87
N GLY A 156 13.76 -2.11 -18.59
CA GLY A 156 12.50 -2.57 -18.02
C GLY A 156 11.29 -2.14 -18.85
N LEU A 157 10.21 -2.94 -18.83
CA LEU A 157 8.91 -2.64 -19.49
C LEU A 157 7.91 -2.06 -18.49
N TYR A 158 7.15 -1.04 -18.93
CA TYR A 158 6.32 -0.14 -18.11
C TYR A 158 5.50 -0.90 -17.03
N GLY A 159 5.64 -0.53 -15.74
CA GLY A 159 4.89 -1.14 -14.63
C GLY A 159 5.71 -1.79 -13.50
N GLY A 160 6.66 -1.08 -12.90
CA GLY A 160 7.25 -1.48 -11.60
C GLY A 160 8.75 -1.20 -11.44
N PHE A 161 9.50 -1.14 -12.55
CA PHE A 161 10.93 -0.86 -12.54
C PHE A 161 11.31 0.00 -13.75
N HIS A 162 11.20 1.33 -13.65
CA HIS A 162 11.47 2.27 -14.76
C HIS A 162 12.42 3.41 -14.41
N LYS A 163 13.46 3.52 -15.27
CA LYS A 163 14.04 4.69 -15.94
C LYS A 163 14.50 5.98 -15.24
N SER A 164 14.35 6.20 -13.93
CA SER A 164 15.04 7.35 -13.31
C SER A 164 16.27 6.89 -12.52
N ALA A 165 17.45 7.07 -13.14
CA ALA A 165 18.73 7.09 -12.44
C ALA A 165 18.83 8.29 -11.47
N GLU A 166 17.91 9.24 -11.58
CA GLU A 166 17.72 10.29 -10.59
C GLU A 166 16.91 9.73 -9.42
N VAL A 167 17.61 9.60 -8.29
CA VAL A 167 17.04 9.36 -6.96
C VAL A 167 15.78 10.21 -6.81
N PHE A 168 14.62 9.55 -6.83
CA PHE A 168 13.28 10.13 -6.70
C PHE A 168 13.25 11.13 -5.56
N PRO A 169 13.37 12.44 -5.82
CA PRO A 169 13.30 13.37 -4.73
C PRO A 169 11.81 13.45 -4.40
N TYR A 170 11.41 12.92 -3.26
CA TYR A 170 10.28 13.44 -2.50
C TYR A 170 10.58 14.89 -2.03
N ARG A 171 11.26 15.67 -2.88
CA ARG A 171 11.51 17.07 -2.66
C ARG A 171 10.16 17.74 -2.74
N GLU A 172 9.95 18.54 -1.73
CA GLU A 172 8.83 19.45 -1.67
C GLU A 172 8.84 20.38 -2.89
N SER A 173 7.71 20.42 -3.59
CA SER A 173 7.43 21.43 -4.62
C SER A 173 6.91 22.70 -3.96
N ALA A 174 7.01 23.84 -4.65
CA ALA A 174 6.43 25.10 -4.16
C ALA A 174 4.90 24.98 -3.98
N ALA A 175 4.22 24.21 -4.85
CA ALA A 175 2.81 23.89 -4.71
C ALA A 175 2.49 23.09 -3.43
N ALA A 176 3.34 22.11 -3.07
CA ALA A 176 3.19 21.34 -1.83
C ALA A 176 3.38 22.22 -0.59
N ALA A 177 4.41 23.06 -0.60
CA ALA A 177 4.68 24.01 0.49
C ALA A 177 3.48 24.97 0.68
N TRP A 178 2.93 25.50 -0.41
CA TRP A 178 1.75 26.36 -0.38
C TRP A 178 0.52 25.65 0.18
N LEU A 179 0.26 24.40 -0.22
CA LEU A 179 -0.86 23.62 0.33
C LEU A 179 -0.72 23.38 1.84
N ARG A 180 0.50 23.13 2.30
CA ARG A 180 0.78 22.92 3.73
C ARG A 180 0.59 24.20 4.53
N GLU A 181 1.14 25.31 4.06
CA GLU A 181 0.98 26.63 4.67
C GLU A 181 -0.51 26.99 4.76
N ARG A 182 -1.24 26.89 3.64
CA ARG A 182 -2.67 27.18 3.61
C ARG A 182 -3.51 26.26 4.51
N SER A 183 -3.10 24.99 4.66
CA SER A 183 -3.75 24.06 5.59
C SER A 183 -3.45 24.41 7.05
N SER A 184 -2.27 24.97 7.35
CA SER A 184 -1.92 25.43 8.70
C SER A 184 -2.57 26.76 9.09
N GLU A 185 -2.83 27.64 8.12
CA GLU A 185 -3.55 28.90 8.34
C GLU A 185 -5.06 28.71 8.50
N SER A 186 -5.60 27.65 7.88
CA SER A 186 -7.02 27.32 8.00
C SER A 186 -7.26 26.61 9.32
N ALA A 187 -8.31 26.98 10.04
CA ALA A 187 -8.76 26.30 11.27
C ALA A 187 -9.19 24.83 11.06
N ALA A 188 -8.96 24.26 9.87
CA ALA A 188 -9.24 22.88 9.52
C ALA A 188 -8.28 22.39 8.42
N PRO A 189 -7.75 21.16 8.52
CA PRO A 189 -6.94 20.58 7.45
C PRO A 189 -7.79 20.33 6.20
N MET A 190 -7.27 20.77 5.06
CA MET A 190 -7.91 20.61 3.75
C MET A 190 -7.32 19.43 2.99
N ARG A 191 -8.16 18.74 2.21
CA ARG A 191 -7.66 17.73 1.27
C ARG A 191 -7.49 18.28 -0.13
N TYR A 192 -6.52 17.73 -0.85
CA TYR A 192 -6.35 17.98 -2.28
C TYR A 192 -6.54 16.71 -3.12
N PHE A 193 -6.62 16.87 -4.43
CA PHE A 193 -6.31 15.81 -5.38
C PHE A 193 -5.69 16.39 -6.65
N GLY A 194 -4.79 15.64 -7.26
CA GLY A 194 -4.22 15.92 -8.57
C GLY A 194 -5.08 15.37 -9.70
N TYR A 195 -5.29 16.16 -10.75
CA TYR A 195 -6.14 15.77 -11.87
C TYR A 195 -5.47 16.08 -13.21
N ASP A 196 -4.98 15.03 -13.87
CA ASP A 196 -4.63 15.05 -15.29
C ASP A 196 -4.86 13.66 -15.92
N PRO A 197 -6.04 13.41 -16.51
CA PRO A 197 -6.32 12.14 -17.18
C PRO A 197 -5.52 11.93 -18.49
N GLY A 198 -4.69 12.89 -18.91
CA GLY A 198 -3.84 12.78 -20.10
C GLY A 198 -2.51 12.06 -19.86
N ILE A 199 -2.18 11.71 -18.61
CA ILE A 199 -0.83 11.24 -18.27
C ILE A 199 -0.52 9.86 -18.87
N HIS A 200 -1.50 8.97 -19.08
CA HIS A 200 -1.36 7.86 -20.05
C HIS A 200 -2.64 7.51 -20.79
N GLN A 201 -2.58 7.62 -22.11
CA GLN A 201 -3.59 7.08 -23.04
C GLN A 201 -3.03 5.86 -23.82
N GLY A 202 -2.19 5.05 -23.17
CA GLY A 202 -1.56 3.88 -23.80
C GLY A 202 -2.17 2.55 -23.32
N ARG A 203 -2.93 1.89 -24.20
CA ARG A 203 -3.59 0.56 -24.08
C ARG A 203 -4.93 0.52 -23.33
N THR A 204 -5.67 -0.56 -23.63
CA THR A 204 -7.10 -0.86 -23.45
C THR A 204 -7.66 -0.83 -22.01
N THR A 205 -6.93 -0.31 -21.02
CA THR A 205 -7.32 -0.29 -19.61
C THR A 205 -7.42 1.15 -19.11
N PRO A 206 -8.51 1.55 -18.42
CA PRO A 206 -8.61 2.87 -17.79
C PRO A 206 -7.45 3.10 -16.82
N MET A 207 -6.97 4.35 -16.82
CA MET A 207 -5.77 4.86 -16.15
C MET A 207 -5.53 4.37 -14.73
N LEU A 208 -4.26 4.16 -14.40
CA LEU A 208 -3.79 4.03 -13.03
C LEU A 208 -2.53 4.90 -12.86
N TYR A 209 -2.62 5.99 -12.10
CA TYR A 209 -1.48 6.88 -11.85
C TYR A 209 -0.29 6.11 -11.26
N ARG A 210 -0.54 4.98 -10.57
CA ARG A 210 0.51 4.16 -9.94
C ARG A 210 1.60 3.75 -10.91
N TYR A 211 1.26 3.58 -12.19
CA TYR A 211 2.25 3.20 -13.19
C TYR A 211 3.06 4.41 -13.67
N SER A 212 2.51 5.61 -13.53
CA SER A 212 3.10 6.91 -13.90
C SER A 212 3.84 7.57 -12.76
N PHE A 213 4.12 6.88 -11.65
CA PHE A 213 4.66 7.52 -10.44
C PHE A 213 5.96 8.30 -10.65
N ALA A 214 6.70 7.97 -11.72
CA ALA A 214 7.91 8.62 -12.18
C ALA A 214 7.71 9.65 -13.32
N ASP A 215 6.53 9.72 -13.96
CA ASP A 215 6.25 10.71 -15.00
C ASP A 215 6.29 12.12 -14.38
N PRO A 216 7.12 13.05 -14.88
CA PRO A 216 7.23 14.39 -14.32
C PRO A 216 5.89 15.13 -14.18
N ARG A 217 4.92 14.86 -15.07
CA ARG A 217 3.57 15.44 -15.00
C ARG A 217 2.79 14.87 -13.81
N ALA A 218 2.91 13.57 -13.54
CA ALA A 218 2.28 12.92 -12.39
C ALA A 218 2.93 13.38 -11.08
N VAL A 219 4.25 13.54 -11.08
CA VAL A 219 5.00 14.12 -9.96
C VAL A 219 4.52 15.54 -9.67
N ALA A 220 4.39 16.37 -10.71
CA ALA A 220 3.98 17.77 -10.59
C ALA A 220 2.60 17.91 -9.94
N ILE A 221 1.61 17.12 -10.36
CA ILE A 221 0.25 17.15 -9.78
C ILE A 221 0.11 16.38 -8.46
N MET A 222 1.22 15.87 -7.91
CA MET A 222 1.31 15.25 -6.58
C MET A 222 0.36 14.05 -6.38
N VAL A 223 0.19 13.20 -7.40
CA VAL A 223 -0.51 11.89 -7.30
C VAL A 223 0.41 10.80 -6.73
N ASN A 224 -0.10 9.57 -6.54
CA ASN A 224 0.64 8.37 -6.10
C ASN A 224 1.19 8.44 -4.66
N ASN A 225 0.31 8.72 -3.69
CA ASN A 225 0.63 8.77 -2.26
C ASN A 225 1.70 9.80 -1.90
N ARG A 226 1.92 10.80 -2.76
CA ARG A 226 2.85 11.89 -2.48
C ARG A 226 2.40 12.71 -1.29
N ALA A 227 1.09 12.81 -1.05
CA ALA A 227 0.53 13.48 0.11
C ALA A 227 1.16 12.98 1.41
N THR A 228 1.25 11.65 1.60
CA THR A 228 1.85 11.04 2.80
C THR A 228 3.30 11.46 3.01
N ALA A 229 4.12 11.46 1.95
CA ALA A 229 5.52 11.85 2.04
C ALA A 229 5.72 13.36 2.27
N LEU A 230 4.74 14.18 1.88
CA LEU A 230 4.77 15.64 1.98
C LEU A 230 4.05 16.18 3.23
N GLY A 231 3.45 15.31 4.05
CA GLY A 231 2.63 15.72 5.19
C GLY A 231 1.33 16.44 4.78
N LEU A 232 0.83 16.14 3.59
CA LEU A 232 -0.44 16.66 3.06
C LEU A 232 -1.52 15.57 3.16
N GLN A 233 -2.79 15.97 2.98
CA GLN A 233 -3.92 15.04 2.91
C GLN A 233 -4.51 15.05 1.50
N ASP A 234 -4.72 13.87 0.92
CA ASP A 234 -5.42 13.71 -0.35
C ASP A 234 -6.63 12.78 -0.23
N ILE A 235 -7.44 12.73 -1.30
CA ILE A 235 -8.60 11.83 -1.43
C ILE A 235 -8.36 10.69 -2.42
N GLN A 236 -7.14 10.55 -2.92
CA GLN A 236 -6.81 9.66 -4.01
C GLN A 236 -5.44 9.02 -3.83
N GLY A 237 -5.14 7.97 -4.58
CA GLY A 237 -3.84 7.31 -4.55
C GLY A 237 -3.94 5.79 -4.53
N TYR A 238 -2.82 5.16 -4.20
CA TYR A 238 -2.66 3.73 -4.12
C TYR A 238 -2.69 3.26 -2.65
N ASN A 239 -3.64 2.43 -2.25
CA ASN A 239 -3.68 1.85 -0.92
C ASN A 239 -3.99 0.34 -0.97
N PRO A 240 -3.05 -0.54 -0.62
CA PRO A 240 -3.26 -1.99 -0.70
C PRO A 240 -4.24 -2.55 0.35
N ILE A 241 -4.63 -1.75 1.33
CA ILE A 241 -5.56 -2.11 2.40
C ILE A 241 -6.71 -1.10 2.49
N GLN A 242 -7.23 -0.68 1.34
CA GLN A 242 -8.31 0.31 1.28
C GLN A 242 -9.60 -0.23 1.93
N PRO A 243 -10.24 0.53 2.84
CA PRO A 243 -11.53 0.11 3.41
C PRO A 243 -12.60 -0.05 2.32
N GLN A 244 -13.43 -1.09 2.43
CA GLN A 244 -14.49 -1.38 1.45
C GLN A 244 -15.41 -0.18 1.20
N ARG A 245 -15.79 0.55 2.26
CA ARG A 245 -16.60 1.78 2.14
C ARG A 245 -15.96 2.85 1.27
N TYR A 246 -14.64 2.95 1.29
CA TYR A 246 -13.91 3.90 0.45
C TYR A 246 -13.89 3.44 -1.01
N VAL A 247 -13.72 2.13 -1.25
CA VAL A 247 -13.84 1.53 -2.60
C VAL A 247 -15.24 1.79 -3.18
N ASP A 248 -16.29 1.48 -2.41
CA ASP A 248 -17.69 1.68 -2.82
C ASP A 248 -18.00 3.16 -3.08
N PHE A 249 -17.51 4.04 -2.20
CA PHE A 249 -17.65 5.49 -2.37
C PHE A 249 -16.99 5.99 -3.65
N MET A 250 -15.74 5.58 -3.91
CA MET A 250 -15.01 5.99 -5.11
C MET A 250 -15.60 5.39 -6.38
N ALA A 251 -16.20 4.20 -6.30
CA ALA A 251 -16.94 3.59 -7.40
C ALA A 251 -18.22 4.37 -7.71
N ALA A 252 -18.99 4.76 -6.69
CA ALA A 252 -20.19 5.58 -6.85
C ALA A 252 -19.86 6.99 -7.35
N LEU A 253 -18.79 7.61 -6.81
CA LEU A 253 -18.29 8.92 -7.23
C LEU A 253 -17.99 8.94 -8.74
N ASN A 254 -17.28 7.93 -9.24
CA ASN A 254 -16.88 7.85 -10.64
C ASN A 254 -17.89 7.14 -11.54
N GLY A 255 -18.90 6.47 -10.98
CA GLY A 255 -19.91 5.69 -11.67
C GLY A 255 -19.37 4.43 -12.37
N PHE A 256 -18.25 3.89 -11.89
CA PHE A 256 -17.69 2.59 -12.28
C PHE A 256 -16.70 2.10 -11.22
N PHE A 257 -16.56 0.79 -11.10
CA PHE A 257 -15.59 0.17 -10.18
C PHE A 257 -14.15 0.40 -10.65
N GLN A 258 -13.28 0.79 -9.72
CA GLN A 258 -11.84 0.87 -9.92
C GLN A 258 -11.18 -0.35 -9.29
N GLU A 259 -9.97 -0.68 -9.74
CA GLU A 259 -9.14 -1.67 -9.04
C GLU A 259 -8.97 -1.23 -7.57
N TYR A 260 -9.18 -2.14 -6.61
CA TYR A 260 -9.39 -1.78 -5.19
C TYR A 260 -8.17 -1.14 -4.52
N HIS A 261 -6.97 -1.35 -5.08
CA HIS A 261 -5.80 -0.65 -4.58
C HIS A 261 -5.81 0.83 -4.96
N GLU A 262 -6.75 1.29 -5.79
CA GLU A 262 -6.75 2.64 -6.34
C GLU A 262 -8.04 3.39 -6.08
N ALA A 263 -7.85 4.61 -5.60
CA ALA A 263 -8.87 5.63 -5.58
C ALA A 263 -8.38 6.79 -6.44
N ASN A 264 -8.91 6.94 -7.65
CA ASN A 264 -8.64 8.11 -8.48
C ASN A 264 -9.95 8.87 -8.78
N VAL A 265 -9.85 10.19 -8.99
CA VAL A 265 -10.97 11.01 -9.45
C VAL A 265 -10.93 11.09 -10.99
N TYR A 266 -12.01 10.67 -11.64
CA TYR A 266 -12.18 10.75 -13.09
C TYR A 266 -13.13 11.88 -13.48
N ALA A 267 -13.23 12.13 -14.79
CA ALA A 267 -14.07 13.20 -15.34
C ALA A 267 -15.55 13.15 -14.87
N ARG A 268 -16.11 11.94 -14.64
CA ARG A 268 -17.47 11.81 -14.07
C ARG A 268 -17.50 12.22 -12.59
N GLY A 269 -16.48 11.87 -11.82
CA GLY A 269 -16.33 12.23 -10.40
C GLY A 269 -16.30 13.74 -10.15
N LEU A 270 -15.72 14.53 -11.06
CA LEU A 270 -15.70 16.00 -10.96
C LEU A 270 -17.09 16.66 -10.95
N ARG A 271 -18.12 15.94 -11.43
CA ARG A 271 -19.51 16.41 -11.46
C ARG A 271 -20.38 15.71 -10.42
N SER A 272 -19.81 14.80 -9.65
CA SER A 272 -20.56 13.98 -8.70
C SER A 272 -20.92 14.81 -7.46
N PRO A 273 -22.18 14.76 -6.98
CA PRO A 273 -22.57 15.33 -5.69
C PRO A 273 -21.86 14.67 -4.49
N LEU A 274 -21.18 13.54 -4.71
CA LEU A 274 -20.38 12.86 -3.70
C LEU A 274 -19.02 13.57 -3.47
N LEU A 275 -18.42 14.22 -4.47
CA LEU A 275 -17.09 14.82 -4.32
C LEU A 275 -17.00 15.86 -3.18
N PRO A 276 -17.99 16.75 -2.99
CA PRO A 276 -18.01 17.68 -1.86
C PRO A 276 -17.86 17.03 -0.47
N LEU A 277 -18.35 15.79 -0.28
CA LEU A 277 -18.31 15.08 0.99
C LEU A 277 -16.90 14.75 1.47
N LEU A 278 -15.91 14.72 0.57
CA LEU A 278 -14.52 14.35 0.91
C LEU A 278 -13.65 15.54 1.34
N ASN A 279 -14.21 16.75 1.46
CA ASN A 279 -13.45 17.96 1.83
C ASN A 279 -12.26 18.23 0.88
N ALA A 280 -12.41 17.84 -0.39
CA ALA A 280 -11.43 18.04 -1.45
C ALA A 280 -11.43 19.50 -1.93
N ARG A 281 -10.84 20.40 -1.14
CA ARG A 281 -10.87 21.85 -1.36
C ARG A 281 -9.89 22.31 -2.45
N SER A 282 -8.78 21.60 -2.65
CA SER A 282 -7.77 21.96 -3.65
C SER A 282 -7.69 20.95 -4.78
N ILE A 283 -7.69 21.44 -6.03
CA ILE A 283 -7.48 20.59 -7.21
C ILE A 283 -6.18 21.03 -7.88
N VAL A 284 -5.22 20.11 -7.98
CA VAL A 284 -3.91 20.37 -8.60
C VAL A 284 -3.96 19.92 -10.06
N VAL A 285 -3.75 20.85 -10.98
CA VAL A 285 -3.78 20.60 -12.43
C VAL A 285 -2.49 21.11 -13.08
N PRO A 286 -2.14 20.67 -14.31
CA PRO A 286 -0.97 21.19 -15.02
C PRO A 286 -1.02 22.72 -15.22
N ALA A 287 0.14 23.38 -15.14
CA ALA A 287 0.28 24.84 -15.36
C ALA A 287 -0.24 25.26 -16.73
N THR A 288 0.20 24.55 -17.77
CA THR A 288 -0.20 24.79 -19.16
C THR A 288 -1.30 23.82 -19.55
N ILE A 289 -2.49 24.34 -19.80
CA ILE A 289 -3.61 23.58 -20.34
C ILE A 289 -3.64 23.79 -21.86
N LEU A 290 -3.37 22.72 -22.61
CA LEU A 290 -3.39 22.77 -24.08
C LEU A 290 -4.84 22.92 -24.59
N PRO A 291 -5.07 23.60 -25.73
CA PRO A 291 -6.43 23.86 -26.26
C PRO A 291 -7.27 22.59 -26.50
N GLU A 292 -6.64 21.47 -26.81
CA GLU A 292 -7.29 20.16 -26.98
C GLU A 292 -7.80 19.55 -25.66
N ARG A 293 -7.37 20.08 -24.50
CA ARG A 293 -7.76 19.63 -23.16
C ARG A 293 -8.98 20.38 -22.65
N ALA A 294 -10.09 20.26 -23.39
CA ALA A 294 -11.37 20.86 -23.03
C ALA A 294 -11.88 20.41 -21.65
N ASP A 295 -11.45 19.24 -21.16
CA ASP A 295 -11.72 18.74 -19.81
C ASP A 295 -11.10 19.62 -18.72
N LEU A 296 -9.80 19.92 -18.87
CA LEU A 296 -9.06 20.76 -17.93
C LEU A 296 -9.43 22.24 -18.06
N MET A 297 -9.69 22.73 -19.28
CA MET A 297 -10.13 24.11 -19.50
C MET A 297 -11.44 24.40 -18.76
N LYS A 298 -12.46 23.54 -18.93
CA LYS A 298 -13.74 23.68 -18.23
C LYS A 298 -13.58 23.64 -16.71
N LEU A 299 -12.63 22.84 -16.21
CA LEU A 299 -12.35 22.75 -14.79
C LEU A 299 -11.70 24.03 -14.25
N ALA A 300 -10.74 24.59 -14.98
CA ALA A 300 -10.06 25.84 -14.64
C ALA A 300 -10.96 27.09 -14.83
N GLU A 301 -11.98 27.02 -15.69
CA GLU A 301 -13.02 28.05 -15.82
C GLU A 301 -14.03 28.00 -14.67
N ARG A 302 -14.35 26.81 -14.16
CA ARG A 302 -15.32 26.62 -13.07
C ARG A 302 -14.79 27.07 -11.71
N TYR A 303 -13.52 26.80 -11.43
CA TYR A 303 -12.93 27.04 -10.12
C TYR A 303 -11.79 28.07 -10.20
N PRO A 304 -11.74 29.05 -9.29
CA PRO A 304 -10.70 30.07 -9.33
C PRO A 304 -9.33 29.46 -9.07
N THR A 305 -8.32 29.94 -9.80
CA THR A 305 -6.92 29.61 -9.52
C THR A 305 -6.47 30.41 -8.28
N VAL A 306 -6.00 29.72 -7.26
CA VAL A 306 -5.50 30.32 -6.00
C VAL A 306 -3.98 30.26 -5.87
N TYR A 307 -3.34 29.42 -6.67
CA TYR A 307 -1.89 29.34 -6.79
C TYR A 307 -1.50 28.87 -8.19
N ALA A 308 -0.37 29.33 -8.71
CA ALA A 308 0.22 28.82 -9.94
C ALA A 308 1.73 28.99 -9.93
N ASP A 309 2.43 28.02 -10.51
CA ASP A 309 3.85 28.09 -10.84
C ASP A 309 4.11 27.56 -12.27
N ALA A 310 5.37 27.30 -12.60
CA ALA A 310 5.75 26.81 -13.93
C ALA A 310 5.27 25.37 -14.23
N SER A 311 4.92 24.59 -13.21
CA SER A 311 4.57 23.17 -13.33
C SER A 311 3.07 22.92 -13.12
N VAL A 312 2.45 23.58 -12.14
CA VAL A 312 1.03 23.36 -11.78
C VAL A 312 0.25 24.64 -11.49
N ARG A 313 -1.06 24.50 -11.48
CA ARG A 313 -2.03 25.44 -10.89
C ARG A 313 -2.83 24.71 -9.83
N ILE A 314 -3.20 25.42 -8.78
CA ILE A 314 -4.13 24.94 -7.75
C ILE A 314 -5.43 25.71 -7.91
N LEU A 315 -6.51 24.96 -8.10
CA LEU A 315 -7.88 25.48 -8.19
C LEU A 315 -8.58 25.30 -6.84
N ASP A 316 -9.32 26.31 -6.41
CA ASP A 316 -10.14 26.25 -5.19
C ASP A 316 -11.52 25.67 -5.52
N ASN A 317 -11.76 24.43 -5.11
CA ASN A 317 -13.04 23.76 -5.25
C ASN A 317 -14.05 24.37 -4.27
N THR A 318 -14.75 25.40 -4.72
CA THR A 318 -15.74 26.13 -3.94
C THR A 318 -16.94 25.27 -3.51
N ASP A 319 -17.15 24.13 -4.18
CA ASP A 319 -18.25 23.21 -3.86
C ASP A 319 -17.93 22.28 -2.68
N ALA A 320 -16.65 22.14 -2.30
CA ALA A 320 -16.24 21.27 -1.20
C ALA A 320 -16.90 21.64 0.13
N LEU A 321 -17.34 20.62 0.88
CA LEU A 321 -17.84 20.80 2.24
C LEU A 321 -16.68 21.04 3.22
N PRO A 322 -16.94 21.73 4.35
CA PRO A 322 -15.97 21.84 5.42
C PRO A 322 -15.61 20.46 6.00
N ARG A 323 -14.53 20.40 6.77
CA ARG A 323 -14.04 19.14 7.35
C ARG A 323 -15.01 18.56 8.38
N ALA A 324 -15.77 19.42 9.05
CA ALA A 324 -16.88 19.05 9.91
C ALA A 324 -17.99 20.10 9.79
N TRP A 325 -19.25 19.69 9.94
CA TRP A 325 -20.42 20.58 9.94
C TRP A 325 -21.60 19.98 10.71
N LEU A 326 -22.58 20.82 11.02
CA LEU A 326 -23.82 20.43 11.70
C LEU A 326 -24.96 20.19 10.71
N VAL A 327 -25.74 19.15 10.99
CA VAL A 327 -26.93 18.76 10.23
C VAL A 327 -28.09 18.50 11.18
N ARG A 328 -29.32 18.87 10.78
CA ARG A 328 -30.54 18.64 11.58
C ARG A 328 -31.55 17.73 10.89
N ASP A 329 -31.60 17.71 9.56
CA ASP A 329 -32.38 16.73 8.81
C ASP A 329 -31.57 15.43 8.71
N VAL A 330 -31.91 14.46 9.57
CA VAL A 330 -31.25 13.16 9.62
C VAL A 330 -32.24 12.09 9.23
N ARG A 331 -31.91 11.34 8.17
CA ARG A 331 -32.78 10.30 7.63
C ARG A 331 -32.10 8.96 7.73
N GLN A 332 -32.84 7.97 8.23
CA GLN A 332 -32.36 6.61 8.26
C GLN A 332 -32.37 6.01 6.85
N VAL A 333 -31.32 5.27 6.53
CA VAL A 333 -31.24 4.46 5.31
C VAL A 333 -30.61 3.10 5.61
N ALA A 334 -30.83 2.12 4.74
CA ALA A 334 -30.08 0.87 4.84
C ALA A 334 -28.61 1.09 4.42
N ALA A 335 -27.73 0.19 4.86
CA ALA A 335 -26.33 0.24 4.49
C ALA A 335 -26.15 0.23 2.96
N GLY A 336 -25.36 1.16 2.43
CA GLY A 336 -25.11 1.31 0.99
C GLY A 336 -26.14 2.14 0.21
N GLU A 337 -27.37 2.35 0.71
CA GLU A 337 -28.40 3.14 0.00
C GLU A 337 -28.05 4.63 -0.08
N ALA A 338 -27.29 5.14 0.89
CA ALA A 338 -26.90 6.55 0.95
C ALA A 338 -26.17 7.02 -0.32
N LEU A 339 -25.26 6.20 -0.86
CA LEU A 339 -24.48 6.54 -2.05
C LEU A 339 -25.39 6.79 -3.25
N THR A 340 -26.34 5.88 -3.49
CA THR A 340 -27.27 5.99 -4.62
C THR A 340 -28.12 7.25 -4.49
N GLN A 341 -28.67 7.52 -3.30
CA GLN A 341 -29.52 8.69 -3.10
C GLN A 341 -28.74 10.00 -3.30
N ILE A 342 -27.54 10.12 -2.73
CA ILE A 342 -26.71 11.33 -2.87
C ILE A 342 -26.23 11.49 -4.31
N ALA A 343 -25.86 10.41 -5.00
CA ALA A 343 -25.42 10.45 -6.39
C ALA A 343 -26.50 10.96 -7.36
N THR A 344 -27.79 10.84 -7.03
CA THR A 344 -28.88 11.44 -7.84
C THR A 344 -28.93 12.96 -7.79
N GLY A 345 -28.29 13.59 -6.80
CA GLY A 345 -28.31 15.05 -6.60
C GLY A 345 -29.64 15.60 -6.06
N SER A 346 -30.54 14.73 -5.60
CA SER A 346 -31.86 15.13 -5.08
C SER A 346 -31.84 15.71 -3.65
N LEU A 347 -30.70 15.64 -2.97
CA LEU A 347 -30.52 16.06 -1.58
C LEU A 347 -29.24 16.88 -1.45
N ASP A 348 -29.29 17.94 -0.65
CA ASP A 348 -28.11 18.74 -0.32
C ASP A 348 -27.42 18.14 0.93
N PRO A 349 -26.22 17.56 0.80
CA PRO A 349 -25.49 16.98 1.94
C PRO A 349 -25.03 18.01 2.97
N ARG A 350 -25.14 19.32 2.67
CA ARG A 350 -24.97 20.39 3.66
C ARG A 350 -26.08 20.41 4.70
N GLN A 351 -27.27 19.98 4.31
CA GLN A 351 -28.49 20.12 5.10
C GLN A 351 -29.07 18.79 5.55
N VAL A 352 -28.76 17.70 4.85
CA VAL A 352 -29.30 16.36 5.09
C VAL A 352 -28.18 15.35 5.29
N ALA A 353 -28.29 14.50 6.31
CA ALA A 353 -27.39 13.39 6.56
C ALA A 353 -28.17 12.07 6.52
N LEU A 354 -27.69 11.13 5.72
CA LEU A 354 -28.25 9.78 5.64
C LEU A 354 -27.48 8.85 6.59
N VAL A 355 -28.13 8.28 7.59
CA VAL A 355 -27.45 7.47 8.64
C VAL A 355 -27.82 5.99 8.55
N GLU A 356 -26.81 5.13 8.69
CA GLU A 356 -26.95 3.68 8.80
C GLU A 356 -27.23 3.29 10.26
N GLY A 357 -28.45 3.55 10.73
CA GLY A 357 -28.85 3.28 12.11
C GLY A 357 -30.09 4.07 12.54
N SER A 358 -30.56 3.87 13.77
CA SER A 358 -31.65 4.68 14.31
C SER A 358 -31.22 6.15 14.38
N PRO A 359 -31.98 7.07 13.75
CA PRO A 359 -31.61 8.47 13.74
C PRO A 359 -31.78 9.03 15.16
N PRO A 360 -30.89 9.94 15.60
CA PRO A 360 -31.06 10.63 16.87
C PRO A 360 -32.35 11.45 16.85
N ALA A 361 -32.97 11.63 18.01
CA ALA A 361 -34.13 12.49 18.16
C ALA A 361 -33.70 13.96 18.06
N LEU A 362 -33.71 14.51 16.85
CA LEU A 362 -33.40 15.91 16.57
C LEU A 362 -34.69 16.68 16.32
N SER A 363 -34.75 17.92 16.81
CA SER A 363 -35.84 18.82 16.47
C SER A 363 -35.58 19.42 15.07
N PRO A 364 -36.58 19.41 14.16
CA PRO A 364 -36.45 20.11 12.88
C PRO A 364 -36.15 21.59 13.14
N GLY A 365 -35.11 22.11 12.49
CA GLY A 365 -34.72 23.52 12.58
C GLY A 365 -33.73 23.86 11.46
N SER A 366 -33.70 25.12 11.05
CA SER A 366 -32.68 25.60 10.10
C SER A 366 -31.33 25.72 10.79
N ALA A 367 -30.24 25.72 10.01
CA ALA A 367 -28.96 26.21 10.49
C ALA A 367 -29.16 27.61 11.08
N ALA A 368 -28.73 27.82 12.32
CA ALA A 368 -28.80 29.14 12.93
C ALA A 368 -27.50 29.89 12.62
N GLU A 369 -27.57 31.21 12.44
CA GLU A 369 -26.40 32.07 12.22
C GLU A 369 -25.35 32.01 13.35
N ARG A 370 -25.69 31.36 14.48
CA ARG A 370 -24.83 31.21 15.67
C ARG A 370 -24.24 29.80 15.84
N ASP A 371 -24.46 28.89 14.90
CA ASP A 371 -23.80 27.59 14.95
C ASP A 371 -22.32 27.74 14.59
N GLU A 372 -21.43 27.14 15.38
CA GLU A 372 -19.99 27.20 15.17
C GLU A 372 -19.38 25.79 15.29
N VAL A 373 -18.46 25.47 14.38
CA VAL A 373 -17.71 24.21 14.39
C VAL A 373 -16.24 24.55 14.16
N GLU A 374 -15.44 24.35 15.20
CA GLU A 374 -14.02 24.65 15.22
C GLU A 374 -13.24 23.37 15.46
N ILE A 375 -12.30 23.04 14.57
CA ILE A 375 -11.38 21.92 14.79
C ILE A 375 -10.22 22.44 15.63
N VAL A 376 -10.11 21.92 16.86
CA VAL A 376 -9.09 22.34 17.82
C VAL A 376 -7.78 21.58 17.60
N ASP A 377 -7.90 20.28 17.32
CA ASP A 377 -6.76 19.40 17.11
C ASP A 377 -7.10 18.31 16.08
N TRP A 378 -6.11 17.96 15.25
CA TRP A 378 -6.28 17.00 14.17
C TRP A 378 -5.04 16.13 13.98
N GLU A 379 -5.12 14.91 14.47
CA GLU A 379 -4.13 13.85 14.33
C GLU A 379 -4.74 12.63 13.61
N PRO A 380 -3.91 11.73 13.05
CA PRO A 380 -4.41 10.55 12.35
C PRO A 380 -5.28 9.61 13.22
N ASP A 381 -5.03 9.56 14.52
CA ASP A 381 -5.71 8.69 15.50
C ASP A 381 -6.53 9.47 16.55
N GLN A 382 -6.54 10.81 16.49
CA GLN A 382 -7.29 11.67 17.41
C GLN A 382 -7.79 12.94 16.72
N VAL A 383 -9.06 13.31 16.97
CA VAL A 383 -9.64 14.57 16.50
C VAL A 383 -10.40 15.22 17.64
N GLN A 384 -10.18 16.52 17.86
CA GLN A 384 -10.92 17.33 18.84
C GLN A 384 -11.63 18.49 18.13
N ILE A 385 -12.94 18.59 18.36
CA ILE A 385 -13.80 19.59 17.71
C ILE A 385 -14.61 20.31 18.79
N ARG A 386 -14.51 21.64 18.83
CA ARG A 386 -15.40 22.49 19.62
C ARG A 386 -16.62 22.84 18.78
N VAL A 387 -17.79 22.68 19.35
CA VAL A 387 -19.06 22.91 18.68
C VAL A 387 -19.94 23.81 19.53
N ALA A 388 -20.50 24.86 18.94
CA ALA A 388 -21.62 25.59 19.49
C ALA A 388 -22.85 25.28 18.64
N ALA A 389 -23.82 24.56 19.20
CA ALA A 389 -25.04 24.17 18.52
C ALA A 389 -26.25 24.84 19.17
N THR A 390 -26.99 25.66 18.41
CA THR A 390 -28.17 26.37 18.91
C THR A 390 -29.37 25.47 19.23
N SER A 391 -29.41 24.28 18.65
CA SER A 391 -30.40 23.23 18.92
C SER A 391 -29.77 21.85 18.70
N PRO A 392 -30.40 20.74 19.14
CA PRO A 392 -29.84 19.41 18.94
C PRO A 392 -29.52 19.17 17.46
N ALA A 393 -28.31 18.68 17.18
CA ALA A 393 -27.80 18.52 15.82
C ALA A 393 -26.92 17.27 15.70
N LEU A 394 -26.67 16.85 14.47
CA LEU A 394 -25.69 15.82 14.13
C LEU A 394 -24.42 16.50 13.63
N LEU A 395 -23.30 16.32 14.34
CA LEU A 395 -21.98 16.69 13.84
C LEU A 395 -21.52 15.62 12.85
N VAL A 396 -21.38 16.00 11.59
CA VAL A 396 -20.82 15.16 10.53
C VAL A 396 -19.36 15.54 10.32
N VAL A 397 -18.48 14.54 10.24
CA VAL A 397 -17.04 14.72 10.04
C VAL A 397 -16.63 14.00 8.77
N SER A 398 -15.96 14.71 7.85
CA SER A 398 -15.52 14.21 6.54
C SER A 398 -14.35 13.23 6.67
N GLU A 399 -14.60 12.10 7.29
CA GLU A 399 -13.63 11.09 7.66
C GLU A 399 -14.25 9.71 7.63
N SER A 400 -13.49 8.71 7.18
CA SER A 400 -13.95 7.34 7.03
C SER A 400 -14.47 6.76 8.34
N ALA A 401 -15.69 6.22 8.31
CA ALA A 401 -16.29 5.49 9.41
C ALA A 401 -15.62 4.13 9.58
N ASP A 402 -15.07 3.88 10.77
CA ASP A 402 -14.49 2.60 11.16
C ASP A 402 -14.97 2.20 12.56
N PRO A 403 -15.32 0.92 12.80
CA PRO A 403 -15.80 0.43 14.09
C PRO A 403 -14.84 0.60 15.27
N ASN A 404 -13.57 0.92 15.04
CA ASN A 404 -12.56 1.12 16.08
C ASN A 404 -12.44 2.57 16.54
N TRP A 405 -13.16 3.52 15.91
CA TRP A 405 -13.27 4.86 16.48
C TRP A 405 -14.21 4.87 17.69
N ARG A 406 -13.87 5.71 18.66
CA ARG A 406 -14.68 6.02 19.85
C ARG A 406 -14.87 7.52 19.93
N ALA A 407 -16.06 7.96 20.33
CA ALA A 407 -16.35 9.37 20.54
C ALA A 407 -16.69 9.64 22.01
N SER A 408 -16.42 10.87 22.44
CA SER A 408 -16.95 11.42 23.67
C SER A 408 -17.41 12.86 23.47
N ILE A 409 -18.39 13.28 24.25
CA ILE A 409 -18.92 14.64 24.32
C ILE A 409 -18.68 15.10 25.74
N ASP A 410 -17.86 16.14 25.93
CA ASP A 410 -17.49 16.67 27.25
C ASP A 410 -16.94 15.57 28.19
N GLY A 411 -16.16 14.65 27.63
CA GLY A 411 -15.58 13.51 28.33
C GLY A 411 -16.52 12.33 28.58
N GLN A 412 -17.80 12.43 28.23
CA GLN A 412 -18.77 11.33 28.35
C GLN A 412 -18.86 10.51 27.06
N PRO A 413 -18.85 9.16 27.11
CA PRO A 413 -18.92 8.34 25.91
C PRO A 413 -20.14 8.65 25.02
N ALA A 414 -19.91 8.74 23.72
CA ALA A 414 -20.94 8.98 22.72
C ALA A 414 -20.88 7.95 21.59
N ALA A 415 -22.03 7.64 21.00
CA ALA A 415 -22.11 6.73 19.87
C ALA A 415 -21.64 7.42 18.57
N ILE A 416 -20.81 6.73 17.79
CA ILE A 416 -20.48 7.13 16.43
C ILE A 416 -21.49 6.48 15.48
N LEU A 417 -22.11 7.31 14.65
CA LEU A 417 -22.97 6.90 13.56
C LEU A 417 -22.19 6.92 12.24
N THR A 418 -22.56 6.02 11.33
CA THR A 418 -22.08 6.10 9.94
C THR A 418 -23.06 6.98 9.16
N ALA A 419 -22.59 8.14 8.73
CA ALA A 419 -23.33 9.08 7.90
C ALA A 419 -22.85 9.04 6.45
N ASN A 420 -23.75 9.25 5.49
CA ASN A 420 -23.46 9.39 4.07
C ASN A 420 -22.54 8.27 3.53
N HIS A 421 -22.76 7.03 4.00
CA HIS A 421 -21.99 5.81 3.75
C HIS A 421 -20.54 5.78 4.28
N ILE A 422 -19.80 6.89 4.20
CA ILE A 422 -18.37 6.96 4.51
C ILE A 422 -18.04 7.78 5.75
N GLN A 423 -18.90 8.71 6.18
CA GLN A 423 -18.55 9.72 7.18
C GLN A 423 -18.84 9.25 8.61
N ARG A 424 -18.03 9.73 9.55
CA ARG A 424 -18.31 9.62 10.99
C ARG A 424 -19.28 10.74 11.40
N ALA A 425 -20.21 10.42 12.30
CA ALA A 425 -21.09 11.42 12.86
C ALA A 425 -21.40 11.18 14.35
N VAL A 426 -21.64 12.26 15.09
CA VAL A 426 -21.98 12.23 16.53
C VAL A 426 -23.18 13.14 16.78
N ALA A 427 -24.18 12.63 17.50
CA ALA A 427 -25.35 13.41 17.88
C ALA A 427 -25.02 14.30 19.10
N LEU A 428 -25.36 15.58 19.01
CA LEU A 428 -25.09 16.58 20.04
C LEU A 428 -26.40 17.19 20.54
N PRO A 429 -26.52 17.43 21.87
CA PRO A 429 -27.56 18.30 22.38
C PRO A 429 -27.30 19.77 21.98
N ALA A 430 -28.25 20.65 22.31
CA ALA A 430 -28.04 22.09 22.18
C ALA A 430 -27.05 22.57 23.25
N GLY A 431 -26.15 23.47 22.87
CA GLY A 431 -25.14 24.03 23.76
C GLY A 431 -23.75 24.06 23.14
N GLU A 432 -22.78 24.40 23.98
CA GLU A 432 -21.35 24.32 23.66
C GLU A 432 -20.81 22.98 24.13
N HIS A 433 -20.09 22.29 23.26
CA HIS A 433 -19.57 20.96 23.49
C HIS A 433 -18.16 20.79 22.93
N VAL A 434 -17.37 19.96 23.59
CA VAL A 434 -16.11 19.43 23.05
C VAL A 434 -16.33 17.98 22.65
N VAL A 435 -16.21 17.71 21.36
CA VAL A 435 -16.29 16.37 20.79
C VAL A 435 -14.89 15.85 20.56
N GLU A 436 -14.57 14.73 21.19
CA GLU A 436 -13.30 14.03 21.00
C GLU A 436 -13.55 12.69 20.33
N MET A 437 -12.85 12.42 19.25
CA MET A 437 -12.83 11.12 18.59
C MET A 437 -11.43 10.53 18.66
N ARG A 438 -11.30 9.28 19.11
CA ARG A 438 -10.03 8.56 19.18
C ARG A 438 -10.14 7.18 18.55
N TYR A 439 -9.09 6.77 17.85
CA TYR A 439 -8.97 5.45 17.26
C TYR A 439 -8.42 4.46 18.30
N ASP A 440 -9.20 3.44 18.64
CA ASP A 440 -8.81 2.37 19.58
C ASP A 440 -9.03 1.00 18.92
N SER A 441 -7.94 0.44 18.38
CA SER A 441 -7.95 -0.88 17.74
C SER A 441 -7.54 -1.99 18.72
N PRO A 442 -8.44 -2.92 19.07
CA PRO A 442 -8.09 -4.08 19.89
C PRO A 442 -6.98 -4.94 19.27
N SER A 443 -6.98 -5.06 17.93
CA SER A 443 -5.99 -5.83 17.18
C SER A 443 -4.57 -5.27 17.36
N LEU A 444 -4.42 -3.93 17.34
CA LEU A 444 -3.13 -3.28 17.57
C LEU A 444 -2.63 -3.52 19.00
N ARG A 445 -3.53 -3.48 19.99
CA ARG A 445 -3.20 -3.73 21.40
C ARG A 445 -2.71 -5.16 21.61
N TRP A 446 -3.43 -6.15 21.08
CA TRP A 446 -3.02 -7.56 21.14
C TRP A 446 -1.75 -7.83 20.34
N GLY A 447 -1.61 -7.26 19.15
CA GLY A 447 -0.41 -7.39 18.32
C GLY A 447 0.85 -6.84 19.01
N SER A 448 0.72 -5.68 19.67
CA SER A 448 1.82 -5.06 20.43
C SER A 448 2.21 -5.91 21.63
N PHE A 449 1.23 -6.43 22.38
CA PHE A 449 1.46 -7.34 23.50
C PHE A 449 2.17 -8.63 23.08
N LEU A 450 1.67 -9.29 22.03
CA LEU A 450 2.27 -10.53 21.51
C LEU A 450 3.68 -10.30 20.96
N SER A 451 3.92 -9.15 20.32
CA SER A 451 5.25 -8.78 19.83
C SER A 451 6.23 -8.59 20.99
N ALA A 452 5.83 -7.84 22.03
CA ALA A 452 6.65 -7.63 23.22
C ALA A 452 6.95 -8.95 23.95
N LEU A 453 5.94 -9.82 24.10
CA LEU A 453 6.12 -11.16 24.65
C LEU A 453 7.11 -11.99 23.83
N SER A 454 6.99 -11.95 22.50
CA SER A 454 7.90 -12.67 21.59
C SER A 454 9.34 -12.17 21.72
N PHE A 455 9.55 -10.86 21.76
CA PHE A 455 10.87 -10.28 21.97
C PHE A 455 11.46 -10.66 23.33
N MET A 456 10.65 -10.66 24.39
CA MET A 456 11.08 -11.06 25.72
C MET A 456 11.54 -12.52 25.74
N LEU A 457 10.75 -13.44 25.16
CA LEU A 457 11.09 -14.86 25.10
C LEU A 457 12.35 -15.12 24.25
N CYS A 458 12.49 -14.45 23.11
CA CYS A 458 13.70 -14.50 22.29
C CYS A 458 14.93 -13.98 23.06
N GLY A 459 14.78 -12.89 23.79
CA GLY A 459 15.83 -12.31 24.64
C GLY A 459 16.26 -13.25 25.77
N ILE A 460 15.29 -13.88 26.46
CA ILE A 460 15.56 -14.90 27.50
C ILE A 460 16.29 -16.10 26.90
N GLY A 461 15.82 -16.60 25.75
CA GLY A 461 16.46 -17.72 25.04
C GLY A 461 17.90 -17.39 24.64
N TRP A 462 18.12 -16.20 24.07
CA TRP A 462 19.46 -15.71 23.72
C TRP A 462 20.36 -15.62 24.96
N PHE A 463 19.90 -14.97 26.02
CA PHE A 463 20.66 -14.84 27.27
C PHE A 463 20.99 -16.19 27.89
N ALA A 464 20.04 -17.14 27.92
CA ALA A 464 20.28 -18.49 28.40
C ALA A 464 21.37 -19.22 27.58
N THR A 465 21.41 -19.04 26.25
CA THR A 465 22.48 -19.62 25.43
C THR A 465 23.85 -18.98 25.69
N LEU A 466 23.91 -17.66 25.88
CA LEU A 466 25.13 -16.96 26.25
C LEU A 466 25.63 -17.38 27.63
N TYR A 467 24.73 -17.43 28.61
CA TYR A 467 25.05 -17.86 29.98
C TYR A 467 25.59 -19.29 30.00
N ARG A 468 24.96 -20.22 29.27
CA ARG A 468 25.47 -21.60 29.14
C ARG A 468 26.84 -21.67 28.48
N ARG A 469 27.13 -20.81 27.50
CA ARG A 469 28.46 -20.74 26.85
C ARG A 469 29.53 -20.14 27.76
N TRP A 470 29.15 -19.20 28.62
CA TRP A 470 30.06 -18.56 29.57
C TRP A 470 30.34 -19.45 30.79
N SER A 471 29.32 -20.14 31.31
CA SER A 471 29.41 -21.03 32.48
C SER A 471 29.92 -22.44 32.17
N SER A 472 30.06 -22.82 30.89
CA SER A 472 30.68 -24.10 30.55
C SER A 472 32.20 -24.03 30.75
N PRO A 473 32.82 -24.92 31.57
CA PRO A 473 34.25 -24.89 31.80
C PRO A 473 34.98 -25.06 30.46
N ARG A 474 35.95 -24.18 30.18
CA ARG A 474 36.85 -24.37 29.02
C ARG A 474 37.56 -25.71 29.22
N ARG A 475 37.12 -26.75 28.50
CA ARG A 475 37.85 -28.01 28.41
C ARG A 475 39.23 -27.69 27.83
N THR A 476 40.24 -27.61 28.69
CA THR A 476 41.64 -27.66 28.30
C THR A 476 41.83 -28.97 27.57
N ARG A 477 42.04 -28.92 26.25
CA ARG A 477 42.45 -30.10 25.49
C ARG A 477 43.83 -30.51 26.03
N PRO A 478 44.03 -31.75 26.49
CA PRO A 478 45.38 -32.22 26.78
C PRO A 478 46.19 -32.22 25.49
N LEU A 479 47.45 -31.77 25.60
CA LEU A 479 48.41 -31.55 24.53
C LEU A 479 48.71 -32.82 23.73
#